data_AF-A0A7S2BPH6-F1
#
_entry.id   AF-A0A7S2BPH6-F1
#
_cell.length_a   1.000
_cell.length_b   1.000
_cell.length_c   1.000
_cell.angle_alpha   90.00
_cell.angle_beta   90.00
_cell.angle_gamma   90.00
#
_symmetry.space_group_name_H-M   'P 1'
#
loop_
_entity.id
_entity.type
_entity.pdbx_description
1 polymer ?
#
loop_
_entity_poly.entity_id
_entity_poly.type
_entity_poly.pdbx_seq_one_letter_code
_entity_poly.pdbx_strand_id
1 'polypeptide(L)'
;WVWTDNVFISFKVSLFTVRASKGTLGYAGMAIAGIFGKWKEAKAKMEELFDHSLWMEEATEKFCMAGVETAFHWCNTWTMVKYGSAVYIFLIFMVILFLSMGSGFTYYYTHVHSTHTGRMWIRVCYTIAPCCAMFGLLQYIMLTFWLGKGEKQLVGETKSNYGLGFVFGCVLTLLTLVPLYL
;
A
#
# COMPACT_ATOMS: atom_id res chain seq x y z
N TRP A 1 1.97 4.37 -3.28
CA TRP A 1 0.91 4.04 -4.24
C TRP A 1 1.33 2.80 -4.97
N VAL A 2 0.52 1.76 -4.92
CA VAL A 2 0.62 0.61 -5.82
C VAL A 2 -0.50 0.81 -6.83
N TRP A 3 -0.20 0.68 -8.12
CA TRP A 3 -1.25 0.65 -9.11
C TRP A 3 -1.13 -0.58 -10.00
N THR A 4 -2.29 -1.03 -10.43
CA THR A 4 -2.48 -2.22 -11.22
C THR A 4 -3.41 -1.84 -12.35
N ASP A 5 -2.85 -1.78 -13.56
CA ASP A 5 -3.61 -1.46 -14.76
C ASP A 5 -3.97 -2.75 -15.49
N ASN A 6 -5.26 -3.02 -15.59
CA ASN A 6 -5.82 -4.04 -16.45
C ASN A 6 -6.63 -3.35 -17.57
N VAL A 7 -6.86 -4.08 -18.67
CA VAL A 7 -7.59 -3.63 -19.85
C VAL A 7 -8.98 -3.07 -19.48
N PHE A 8 -9.62 -3.66 -18.47
CA PHE A 8 -10.96 -3.28 -18.03
C PHE A 8 -10.99 -2.39 -16.79
N ILE A 9 -10.09 -2.61 -15.83
CA ILE A 9 -10.11 -1.97 -14.52
C ILE A 9 -8.68 -1.56 -14.14
N SER A 10 -8.52 -0.32 -13.71
CA SER A 10 -7.29 0.18 -13.10
C SER A 10 -7.53 0.43 -11.62
N PHE A 11 -6.76 -0.26 -10.77
CA PHE A 11 -6.78 -0.04 -9.33
C PHE A 11 -5.59 0.83 -8.93
N LYS A 12 -5.88 1.93 -8.25
CA LYS A 12 -4.88 2.77 -7.58
C LYS A 12 -5.06 2.62 -6.08
N VAL A 13 -4.11 1.94 -5.46
CA VAL A 13 -4.12 1.63 -4.04
C VAL A 13 -3.17 2.57 -3.29
N SER A 14 -3.73 3.28 -2.33
CA SER A 14 -3.00 4.01 -1.30
C SER A 14 -2.97 3.20 0.01
N LEU A 15 -2.28 3.71 1.03
CA LEU A 15 -2.29 3.11 2.36
C LEU A 15 -3.68 3.13 3.02
N PHE A 16 -4.47 4.15 2.70
CA PHE A 16 -5.78 4.39 3.35
C PHE A 16 -6.97 4.23 2.41
N THR A 17 -6.75 4.42 1.11
CA THR A 17 -7.83 4.53 0.13
C THR A 17 -7.55 3.67 -1.08
N VAL A 18 -8.61 3.09 -1.64
CA VAL A 18 -8.59 2.40 -2.93
C VAL A 18 -9.40 3.23 -3.90
N ARG A 19 -8.79 3.57 -5.05
CA ARG A 19 -9.49 4.19 -6.15
C ARG A 19 -9.50 3.20 -7.31
N ALA A 20 -10.65 2.62 -7.55
CA ALA A 20 -10.86 1.85 -8.76
C ALA A 20 -11.26 2.82 -9.88
N SER A 21 -10.80 2.58 -11.10
CA SER A 21 -11.08 3.43 -12.26
C SER A 21 -11.25 2.56 -13.50
N LYS A 22 -12.02 3.05 -14.48
CA LYS A 22 -12.24 2.35 -15.74
C LYS A 22 -10.92 2.26 -16.52
N GLY A 23 -10.54 1.05 -16.94
CA GLY A 23 -9.35 0.81 -17.77
C GLY A 23 -9.49 1.41 -19.16
N THR A 24 -8.39 1.48 -19.91
CA THR A 24 -8.32 2.11 -21.24
C THR A 24 -9.26 1.50 -22.27
N LEU A 25 -9.57 0.20 -22.17
CA LEU A 25 -10.46 -0.55 -23.06
C LEU A 25 -11.84 -0.83 -22.41
N GLY A 26 -12.04 -0.40 -21.16
CA GLY A 26 -13.29 -0.57 -20.43
C GLY A 26 -14.50 -0.02 -21.19
N TYR A 27 -14.32 1.06 -21.96
CA TYR A 27 -15.40 1.63 -22.78
C TYR A 27 -15.87 0.70 -23.91
N ALA A 28 -14.97 -0.04 -24.56
CA ALA A 28 -15.34 -0.96 -25.65
C ALA A 28 -15.85 -2.30 -25.12
N GLY A 29 -15.22 -2.84 -24.06
CA GLY A 29 -15.68 -4.07 -23.40
C GLY A 29 -17.08 -3.94 -22.79
N MET A 30 -17.39 -2.77 -22.23
CA MET A 30 -18.72 -2.48 -21.68
C MET A 30 -19.83 -2.36 -22.75
N ALA A 31 -19.47 -2.15 -24.02
CA ALA A 31 -20.44 -2.19 -25.13
C ALA A 31 -20.85 -3.64 -25.47
N ILE A 32 -19.90 -4.58 -25.41
CA ILE A 32 -20.14 -6.00 -25.72
C ILE A 32 -20.84 -6.72 -24.55
N ALA A 33 -20.51 -6.37 -23.31
CA ALA A 33 -21.14 -6.94 -22.11
C ALA A 33 -22.64 -6.60 -21.96
N GLY A 34 -23.12 -5.54 -22.63
CA GLY A 34 -24.54 -5.15 -22.62
C GLY A 34 -25.49 -6.20 -23.23
N ILE A 35 -24.95 -7.21 -23.91
CA ILE A 35 -25.70 -8.30 -24.56
C ILE A 35 -26.08 -9.41 -23.56
N PHE A 36 -25.38 -9.55 -22.42
CA PHE A 36 -25.70 -10.55 -21.40
C PHE A 36 -26.50 -9.95 -20.24
N GLY A 37 -27.79 -10.31 -20.13
CA GLY A 37 -28.75 -9.68 -19.19
C GLY A 37 -28.34 -9.67 -17.71
N LYS A 38 -27.66 -10.71 -17.21
CA LYS A 38 -27.16 -10.75 -15.82
C LYS A 38 -26.00 -9.78 -15.54
N TRP A 39 -25.31 -9.34 -16.59
CA TRP A 39 -24.18 -8.41 -16.47
C TRP A 39 -24.66 -6.96 -16.22
N LYS A 40 -25.89 -6.60 -16.60
CA LYS A 40 -26.41 -5.23 -16.41
C LYS A 40 -26.51 -4.81 -14.94
N GLU A 41 -27.00 -5.69 -14.06
CA GLU A 41 -27.09 -5.40 -12.62
C GLU A 41 -25.72 -5.32 -11.96
N ALA A 42 -24.80 -6.22 -12.32
CA ALA A 42 -23.42 -6.18 -11.86
C ALA A 42 -22.69 -4.91 -12.35
N LYS A 43 -22.97 -4.46 -13.59
CA LYS A 43 -22.42 -3.23 -14.17
C LYS A 43 -22.84 -2.00 -13.38
N ALA A 44 -24.14 -1.85 -13.10
CA ALA A 44 -24.63 -0.66 -12.40
C ALA A 44 -23.95 -0.53 -11.01
N LYS A 45 -23.84 -1.65 -10.29
CA LYS A 45 -23.13 -1.70 -9.00
C LYS A 45 -21.63 -1.45 -9.13
N MET A 46 -21.00 -1.93 -10.20
CA MET A 46 -19.57 -1.67 -10.45
C MET A 46 -19.31 -0.22 -10.86
N GLU A 47 -20.16 0.39 -11.68
CA GLU A 47 -19.99 1.80 -12.08
C GLU A 47 -20.10 2.74 -10.87
N GLU A 48 -21.03 2.47 -9.96
CA GLU A 48 -21.11 3.18 -8.68
C GLU A 48 -19.84 2.99 -7.84
N LEU A 49 -19.22 1.80 -7.90
CA LEU A 49 -17.97 1.49 -7.20
C LEU A 49 -16.74 2.21 -7.81
N PHE A 50 -16.77 2.50 -9.11
CA PHE A 50 -15.62 3.02 -9.86
C PHE A 50 -15.49 4.54 -9.84
N ASP A 51 -16.53 5.28 -9.47
CA ASP A 51 -16.47 6.76 -9.49
C ASP A 51 -15.95 7.36 -8.17
N HIS A 52 -15.85 6.57 -7.10
CA HIS A 52 -15.47 7.06 -5.78
C HIS A 52 -14.21 6.40 -5.22
N SER A 53 -13.37 7.21 -4.57
CA SER A 53 -12.31 6.69 -3.72
C SER A 53 -12.93 6.15 -2.43
N LEU A 54 -12.74 4.86 -2.18
CA LEU A 54 -13.25 4.18 -1.00
C LEU A 54 -12.14 4.07 0.04
N TRP A 55 -12.50 4.11 1.32
CA TRP A 55 -11.57 3.73 2.38
C TRP A 55 -11.22 2.25 2.24
N MET A 56 -10.01 1.86 2.63
CA MET A 56 -9.52 0.48 2.51
C MET A 56 -10.46 -0.53 3.18
N GLU A 57 -11.05 -0.17 4.31
CA GLU A 57 -12.01 -1.00 5.03
C GLU A 57 -13.31 -1.20 4.23
N GLU A 58 -13.91 -0.11 3.76
CA GLU A 58 -15.11 -0.14 2.94
C GLU A 58 -14.88 -0.87 1.60
N ALA A 59 -13.72 -0.64 0.97
CA ALA A 59 -13.31 -1.33 -0.24
C ALA A 59 -13.23 -2.84 0.00
N THR A 60 -12.59 -3.27 1.10
CA THR A 60 -12.47 -4.70 1.44
C THR A 60 -13.85 -5.32 1.66
N GLU A 61 -14.74 -4.65 2.40
CA GLU A 61 -16.10 -5.14 2.63
C GLU A 61 -16.89 -5.28 1.31
N LYS A 62 -16.80 -4.28 0.43
CA LYS A 62 -17.47 -4.31 -0.87
C LYS A 62 -16.90 -5.38 -1.82
N PHE A 63 -15.59 -5.58 -1.85
CA PHE A 63 -14.96 -6.62 -2.67
C PHE A 63 -15.18 -8.04 -2.12
N CYS A 64 -15.41 -8.18 -0.81
CA CYS A 64 -15.73 -9.46 -0.17
C CYS A 64 -17.22 -9.84 -0.18
N MET A 65 -18.11 -9.00 -0.74
CA MET A 65 -19.52 -9.36 -0.87
C MET A 65 -19.69 -10.61 -1.75
N ALA A 66 -20.62 -11.51 -1.37
CA ALA A 66 -20.81 -12.82 -2.02
C ALA A 66 -20.92 -12.77 -3.55
N GLY A 67 -21.55 -11.73 -4.12
CA GLY A 67 -21.67 -11.57 -5.57
C GLY A 67 -20.34 -11.26 -6.28
N VAL A 68 -19.45 -10.48 -5.65
CA VAL A 68 -18.13 -10.16 -6.19
C VAL A 68 -17.17 -11.31 -5.95
N GLU A 69 -17.22 -11.91 -4.75
CA GLU A 69 -16.34 -13.01 -4.39
C GLU A 69 -16.55 -14.26 -5.25
N THR A 70 -17.81 -14.62 -5.54
CA THR A 70 -18.11 -15.75 -6.43
C THR A 70 -17.66 -15.51 -7.87
N ALA A 71 -17.63 -14.26 -8.33
CA ALA A 71 -17.22 -13.91 -9.69
C ALA A 71 -15.69 -13.81 -9.85
N PHE A 72 -15.00 -13.25 -8.84
CA PHE A 72 -13.61 -12.82 -8.98
C PHE A 72 -12.63 -13.48 -8.00
N HIS A 73 -13.11 -14.00 -6.85
CA HIS A 73 -12.27 -14.55 -5.78
C HIS A 73 -11.19 -13.58 -5.26
N TRP A 74 -11.52 -12.30 -5.13
CA TRP A 74 -10.56 -11.25 -4.75
C TRP A 74 -10.50 -10.99 -3.24
N CYS A 75 -11.42 -11.54 -2.44
CA CYS A 75 -11.53 -11.18 -1.03
C CYS A 75 -10.25 -11.45 -0.24
N ASN A 76 -9.59 -12.59 -0.48
CA ASN A 76 -8.35 -12.93 0.20
C ASN A 76 -7.22 -11.93 -0.14
N THR A 77 -7.10 -11.53 -1.40
CA THR A 77 -6.10 -10.56 -1.86
C THR A 77 -6.32 -9.19 -1.23
N TRP A 78 -7.55 -8.67 -1.25
CA TRP A 78 -7.87 -7.38 -0.63
C TRP A 78 -7.70 -7.41 0.90
N THR A 79 -8.00 -8.54 1.53
CA THR A 79 -7.75 -8.75 2.96
C THR A 79 -6.25 -8.68 3.29
N MET A 80 -5.39 -9.31 2.48
CA MET A 80 -3.94 -9.19 2.65
C MET A 80 -3.44 -7.76 2.44
N VAL A 81 -4.00 -7.02 1.48
CA VAL A 81 -3.67 -5.60 1.24
C VAL A 81 -4.09 -4.73 2.42
N LYS A 82 -5.27 -4.97 3.01
CA LYS A 82 -5.75 -4.27 4.21
C LYS A 82 -4.78 -4.47 5.38
N TYR A 83 -4.46 -5.72 5.71
CA TYR A 83 -3.54 -6.03 6.81
C TYR A 83 -2.11 -5.55 6.53
N GLY A 84 -1.64 -5.68 5.29
CA GLY A 84 -0.34 -5.16 4.87
C GLY A 84 -0.25 -3.65 5.06
N SER A 85 -1.28 -2.91 4.64
CA SER A 85 -1.34 -1.46 4.81
C SER A 85 -1.38 -1.06 6.28
N ALA A 86 -2.18 -1.74 7.11
CA ALA A 86 -2.31 -1.45 8.54
C ALA A 86 -0.99 -1.67 9.31
N VAL A 87 -0.32 -2.81 9.08
CA VAL A 87 0.99 -3.11 9.70
C VAL A 87 2.04 -2.12 9.22
N TYR A 88 2.03 -1.75 7.94
CA TYR A 88 2.99 -0.78 7.42
C TYR A 88 2.79 0.62 8.02
N ILE A 89 1.55 1.08 8.18
CA ILE A 89 1.24 2.34 8.89
C ILE A 89 1.75 2.30 10.34
N PHE A 90 1.53 1.19 11.04
CA PHE A 90 2.03 1.00 12.40
C PHE A 90 3.57 1.10 12.47
N LEU A 91 4.26 0.48 11.52
CA LEU A 91 5.73 0.55 11.44
C LEU A 91 6.22 1.96 11.09
N ILE A 92 5.54 2.69 10.20
CA ILE A 92 5.84 4.11 9.94
C ILE A 92 5.71 4.94 11.22
N PHE A 93 4.66 4.69 12.01
CA PHE A 93 4.50 5.38 13.30
C PHE A 93 5.66 5.08 14.26
N MET A 94 6.09 3.82 14.34
CA MET A 94 7.27 3.44 15.14
C MET A 94 8.55 4.13 14.66
N VAL A 95 8.75 4.24 13.35
CA VAL A 95 9.88 4.98 12.76
C VAL A 95 9.88 6.44 13.23
N ILE A 96 8.73 7.11 13.18
CA ILE A 96 8.60 8.51 13.63
C ILE A 96 8.93 8.64 15.12
N LEU A 97 8.45 7.71 15.96
CA LEU A 97 8.76 7.71 17.38
C LEU A 97 10.26 7.55 17.65
N PHE A 98 10.92 6.56 17.03
CA PHE A 98 12.35 6.33 17.22
C PHE A 98 13.20 7.49 16.71
N LEU A 99 12.86 8.09 15.57
CA LEU A 99 13.57 9.27 15.06
C LEU A 99 13.38 10.48 15.98
N SER A 100 12.17 10.67 16.52
CA SER A 100 11.89 11.76 17.46
C SER A 100 12.66 11.60 18.78
N MET A 101 12.69 10.37 19.32
CA MET A 101 13.49 10.04 20.51
C MET A 101 14.99 10.20 20.24
N GLY A 102 15.47 9.70 19.10
CA GLY A 102 16.86 9.85 18.67
C GLY A 102 17.28 11.31 18.57
N SER A 103 16.42 12.16 17.96
CA SER A 103 16.63 13.60 17.88
C SER A 103 16.69 14.25 19.27
N GLY A 104 15.78 13.88 20.18
CA GLY A 104 15.79 14.36 21.56
C GLY A 104 17.08 14.00 22.31
N PHE A 105 17.57 12.76 22.17
CA PHE A 105 18.84 12.35 22.76
C PHE A 105 20.04 13.06 22.12
N THR A 106 20.03 13.29 20.80
CA THR A 106 21.07 14.08 20.13
C THR A 106 21.11 15.52 20.64
N TYR A 107 19.94 16.16 20.81
CA TYR A 107 19.85 17.50 21.37
C TYR A 107 20.41 17.55 22.80
N TYR A 108 19.99 16.61 23.66
CA TYR A 108 20.49 16.52 25.03
C TYR A 108 22.01 16.27 25.10
N TYR A 109 22.52 15.39 24.23
CA TYR A 109 23.95 15.08 24.16
C TYR A 109 24.81 16.29 23.74
N THR A 110 24.29 17.11 22.83
CA THR A 110 25.02 18.27 22.26
C THR A 110 24.97 19.51 23.15
N HIS A 111 23.86 19.74 23.86
CA HIS A 111 23.64 20.99 24.60
C HIS A 111 23.77 20.85 26.12
N VAL A 112 23.53 19.65 26.67
CA VAL A 112 23.54 19.44 28.12
C VAL A 112 24.80 18.70 28.53
N HIS A 113 24.87 17.38 28.33
CA HIS A 113 25.98 16.55 28.80
C HIS A 113 26.32 15.44 27.79
N SER A 114 27.60 15.40 27.39
CA SER A 114 28.14 14.39 26.48
C SER A 114 28.42 13.06 27.20
N THR A 115 27.38 12.29 27.52
CA THR A 115 27.51 10.99 28.20
C THR A 115 27.68 9.83 27.22
N HIS A 116 28.42 8.79 27.62
CA HIS A 116 28.55 7.55 26.83
C HIS A 116 27.18 6.87 26.61
N THR A 117 26.34 6.88 27.65
CA THR A 117 24.97 6.34 27.61
C THR A 117 24.11 7.05 26.56
N GLY A 118 24.16 8.38 26.47
CA GLY A 118 23.44 9.14 25.45
C GLY A 118 23.84 8.76 24.03
N ARG A 119 25.15 8.60 23.78
CA ARG A 119 25.66 8.15 22.47
C ARG A 119 25.15 6.75 22.09
N MET A 120 25.06 5.84 23.04
CA MET A 120 24.53 4.49 22.80
C MET A 120 23.04 4.54 22.41
N TRP A 121 22.21 5.31 23.12
CA TRP A 121 20.79 5.45 22.81
C TRP A 121 20.54 6.12 21.46
N ILE A 122 21.30 7.15 21.11
CA ILE A 122 21.28 7.78 19.79
C ILE A 122 21.48 6.73 18.70
N ARG A 123 22.55 5.91 18.81
CA ARG A 123 22.84 4.85 17.84
C ARG A 123 21.72 3.83 17.75
N VAL A 124 21.18 3.38 18.88
CA VAL A 124 20.08 2.41 18.91
C VAL A 124 18.84 2.97 18.22
N CYS A 125 18.40 4.19 18.56
CA CYS A 125 17.24 4.82 17.94
C CYS A 125 17.40 4.99 16.43
N TYR A 126 18.55 5.50 15.97
CA TYR A 126 18.84 5.67 14.54
C TYR A 126 19.12 4.35 13.81
N THR A 127 19.41 3.24 14.50
CA THR A 127 19.52 1.91 13.89
C THR A 127 18.16 1.24 13.75
N ILE A 128 17.33 1.29 14.81
CA ILE A 128 16.03 0.62 14.82
C ILE A 128 15.07 1.27 13.82
N ALA A 129 15.08 2.60 13.69
CA ALA A 129 14.22 3.31 12.74
C ALA A 129 14.32 2.78 11.28
N PRO A 130 15.50 2.77 10.62
CA PRO A 130 15.62 2.22 9.27
C PRO A 130 15.31 0.71 9.20
N CYS A 131 15.63 -0.07 10.24
CA CYS A 131 15.24 -1.48 10.29
C CYS A 131 13.71 -1.66 10.27
N CYS A 132 12.96 -0.87 11.06
CA CYS A 132 11.50 -0.88 11.04
C CYS A 132 10.93 -0.44 9.68
N ALA A 133 11.51 0.60 9.07
CA ALA A 133 11.10 1.07 7.75
C ALA A 133 11.32 0.00 6.66
N MET A 134 12.50 -0.62 6.64
CA MET A 134 12.83 -1.71 5.71
C MET A 134 11.92 -2.92 5.91
N PHE A 135 11.71 -3.33 7.16
CA PHE A 135 10.84 -4.46 7.49
C PHE A 135 9.40 -4.19 7.03
N GLY A 136 8.88 -2.98 7.29
CA GLY A 136 7.55 -2.59 6.84
C GLY A 136 7.42 -2.55 5.32
N LEU A 137 8.41 -2.00 4.62
CA LEU A 137 8.41 -2.00 3.15
C LEU A 137 8.43 -3.43 2.60
N LEU A 138 9.32 -4.29 3.11
CA LEU A 138 9.43 -5.68 2.68
C LEU A 138 8.13 -6.46 2.93
N GLN A 139 7.56 -6.32 4.12
CA GLN A 139 6.29 -6.96 4.48
C GLN A 139 5.14 -6.47 3.60
N TYR A 140 5.07 -5.17 3.32
CA TYR A 140 4.08 -4.60 2.42
C TYR A 140 4.22 -5.15 0.99
N ILE A 141 5.45 -5.22 0.46
CA ILE A 141 5.73 -5.80 -0.86
C ILE A 141 5.29 -7.27 -0.91
N MET A 142 5.65 -8.08 0.10
CA MET A 142 5.30 -9.50 0.15
C MET A 142 3.79 -9.73 0.15
N LEU A 143 3.03 -8.94 0.91
CA LEU A 143 1.57 -9.08 0.97
C LEU A 143 0.85 -8.51 -0.26
N THR A 144 1.44 -7.51 -0.92
CA THR A 144 0.86 -6.89 -2.13
C THR A 144 1.39 -7.50 -3.43
N PHE A 145 2.35 -8.43 -3.38
CA PHE A 145 2.94 -9.06 -4.57
C PHE A 145 1.90 -9.81 -5.43
N TRP A 146 0.88 -10.36 -4.78
CA TRP A 146 -0.20 -11.08 -5.44
C TRP A 146 -1.23 -10.16 -6.11
N LEU A 147 -1.22 -8.87 -5.77
CA LEU A 147 -2.08 -7.87 -6.39
C LEU A 147 -1.75 -7.79 -7.89
N GLY A 148 -2.71 -8.19 -8.72
CA GLY A 148 -2.58 -8.24 -10.18
C GLY A 148 -2.08 -9.56 -10.79
N LYS A 149 -1.53 -10.49 -9.98
CA LYS A 149 -1.11 -11.84 -10.44
C LYS A 149 -2.09 -12.94 -10.06
N GLY A 150 -2.75 -12.82 -8.90
CA GLY A 150 -3.68 -13.84 -8.39
C GLY A 150 -5.09 -13.74 -8.96
N GLU A 151 -5.44 -12.60 -9.54
CA GLU A 151 -6.72 -12.41 -10.22
C GLU A 151 -6.65 -13.12 -11.57
N LYS A 152 -7.52 -14.11 -11.82
CA LYS A 152 -7.61 -14.80 -13.12
C LYS A 152 -7.55 -13.74 -14.21
N GLN A 153 -6.45 -13.73 -15.00
CA GLN A 153 -6.19 -12.70 -15.99
C GLN A 153 -7.38 -12.60 -16.94
N LEU A 154 -8.25 -11.62 -16.68
CA LEU A 154 -9.50 -11.44 -17.42
C LEU A 154 -9.28 -10.96 -18.86
N VAL A 155 -8.04 -10.55 -19.20
CA VAL A 155 -7.39 -10.51 -20.52
C VAL A 155 -6.19 -9.56 -20.41
N GLY A 156 -4.98 -10.04 -20.71
CA GLY A 156 -3.76 -9.23 -20.78
C GLY A 156 -2.77 -9.38 -19.61
N GLU A 157 -1.53 -8.94 -19.82
CA GLU A 157 -0.50 -8.86 -18.77
C GLU A 157 -0.79 -7.71 -17.81
N THR A 158 -1.03 -8.04 -16.55
CA THR A 158 -1.19 -7.05 -15.50
C THR A 158 0.17 -6.53 -15.07
N LYS A 159 0.43 -5.22 -15.23
CA LYS A 159 1.65 -4.58 -14.73
C LYS A 159 1.38 -3.98 -13.36
N SER A 160 2.07 -4.48 -12.34
CA SER A 160 2.12 -3.86 -11.02
C SER A 160 3.25 -2.83 -11.00
N ASN A 161 2.91 -1.59 -10.67
CA ASN A 161 3.88 -0.51 -10.60
C ASN A 161 3.84 0.15 -9.22
N TYR A 162 5.01 0.56 -8.75
CA TYR A 162 5.17 1.33 -7.52
C TYR A 162 5.29 2.80 -7.86
N GLY A 163 4.49 3.64 -7.21
CA GLY A 163 4.50 5.08 -7.42
C GLY A 163 5.65 5.79 -6.72
N LEU A 164 5.82 7.07 -7.07
CA LEU A 164 6.88 7.94 -6.54
C LEU A 164 6.99 7.91 -5.02
N GLY A 165 5.86 7.86 -4.29
CA GLY A 165 5.89 7.78 -2.82
C GLY A 165 6.63 6.56 -2.26
N PHE A 166 6.58 5.42 -2.96
CA PHE A 166 7.36 4.24 -2.60
C PHE A 166 8.86 4.46 -2.84
N VAL A 167 9.22 5.02 -4.00
CA VAL A 167 10.62 5.36 -4.33
C VAL A 167 11.19 6.35 -3.32
N PHE A 168 10.44 7.40 -2.97
CA PHE A 168 10.83 8.34 -1.91
C PHE A 168 10.99 7.63 -0.56
N GLY A 169 10.12 6.69 -0.21
CA GLY A 169 10.26 5.87 1.00
C GLY A 169 11.57 5.08 1.03
N CYS A 170 11.95 4.44 -0.08
CA CYS A 170 13.23 3.73 -0.19
C CYS A 170 14.43 4.68 -0.05
N VAL A 171 14.40 5.83 -0.73
CA VAL A 171 15.47 6.84 -0.65
C VAL A 171 15.61 7.39 0.77
N LEU A 172 14.50 7.74 1.42
CA LEU A 172 14.51 8.23 2.80
C LEU A 172 15.06 7.17 3.76
N THR A 173 14.71 5.90 3.57
CA THR A 173 15.24 4.80 4.37
C THR A 173 16.76 4.68 4.22
N LEU A 174 17.30 4.85 3.01
CA LEU A 174 18.75 4.89 2.79
C LEU A 174 19.40 6.12 3.44
N LEU A 175 18.77 7.30 3.33
CA LEU A 175 19.27 8.52 3.96
C LEU A 175 19.29 8.42 5.49
N THR A 176 18.34 7.70 6.10
CA THR A 176 18.34 7.47 7.55
C THR A 176 19.50 6.58 8.03
N LEU A 177 20.23 5.92 7.14
CA LEU A 177 21.46 5.19 7.48
C LEU A 177 22.68 6.11 7.57
N VAL A 178 22.64 7.33 7.02
CA VAL A 178 23.79 8.26 7.02
C VAL A 178 24.28 8.58 8.44
N PRO A 179 23.42 8.87 9.44
CA PRO A 179 23.86 9.14 10.80
C PRO A 179 24.52 7.95 11.51
N LEU A 180 24.41 6.72 10.98
CA LEU A 180 25.09 5.55 11.55
C LEU A 180 26.58 5.51 11.17
N TYR A 181 26.94 6.14 10.05
CA TYR A 181 28.32 6.18 9.57
C TYR A 181 29.12 7.36 10.15
N LEU A 182 28.44 8.42 10.59
CA LEU A 182 29.03 9.60 11.23
C LEU A 182 29.26 9.36 12.73
#